data_AF-A0A938MJK8-F1
#
_entry.id   AF-A0A938MJK8-F1
#
_cell.length_a   1.000
_cell.length_b   1.000
_cell.length_c   1.000
_cell.angle_alpha   90.00
_cell.angle_beta   90.00
_cell.angle_gamma   90.00
#
_symmetry.space_group_name_H-M   'P 1'
#
loop_
_entity.id
_entity.type
_entity.pdbx_description
1 polymer ?
#
loop_
_entity_poly.entity_id
_entity_poly.type
_entity_poly.pdbx_seq_one_letter_code
_entity_poly.pdbx_strand_id
1 'polypeptide(L)'
;MASALKVLIVFDKDSAAYLDLLRKDGHEVQEATGVYRGLVAVVDSSAKGKAFDVILLDVDEVSARELEFVRVAREVNPGTK
;
A
#
# COMPACT_ATOMS: atom_id res chain seq x y z
N MET A 1 -4.96 19.45 -12.81
CA MET A 1 -5.58 18.54 -11.82
C MET A 1 -4.64 17.35 -11.69
N ALA A 2 -4.29 16.94 -10.48
CA ALA A 2 -3.67 15.63 -10.28
C ALA A 2 -4.72 14.53 -10.58
N SER A 3 -4.29 13.37 -11.04
CA SER A 3 -5.16 12.19 -11.00
C SER A 3 -5.30 11.74 -9.55
N ALA A 4 -6.48 11.27 -9.17
CA ALA A 4 -6.59 10.46 -7.95
C ALA A 4 -5.67 9.25 -8.12
N LEU A 5 -4.83 8.99 -7.11
CA LEU A 5 -4.00 7.80 -7.02
C LEU A 5 -4.69 6.79 -6.11
N LYS A 6 -4.57 5.49 -6.42
CA LYS A 6 -4.97 4.41 -5.52
C LYS A 6 -3.79 4.02 -4.64
N VAL A 7 -3.85 4.40 -3.37
CA VAL A 7 -2.76 4.25 -2.39
C VAL A 7 -3.09 3.13 -1.41
N LEU A 8 -2.13 2.23 -1.17
CA LEU A 8 -2.16 1.31 -0.03
C LEU A 8 -1.25 1.85 1.08
N ILE A 9 -1.76 1.84 2.31
CA ILE A 9 -1.03 2.22 3.52
C ILE A 9 -0.89 0.98 4.39
N VAL A 10 0.36 0.57 4.65
CA VAL A 10 0.72 -0.63 5.43
C VAL A 10 1.48 -0.20 6.68
N PHE A 11 0.80 -0.21 7.83
CA PHE A 11 1.30 0.27 9.12
C PHE A 11 1.04 -0.75 10.22
N ASP A 12 1.95 -0.90 11.18
CA ASP A 12 1.74 -1.74 12.38
C ASP A 12 1.06 -0.96 13.54
N LYS A 13 0.85 0.36 13.37
CA LYS A 13 0.29 1.29 14.36
C LYS A 13 -0.84 2.13 13.72
N ASP A 14 -1.51 2.98 14.50
CA ASP A 14 -2.60 3.86 14.01
C ASP A 14 -2.11 4.79 12.88
N SER A 15 -2.73 4.69 11.71
CA SER A 15 -2.37 5.47 10.51
C SER A 15 -3.34 6.62 10.18
N ALA A 16 -4.34 6.89 11.05
CA ALA A 16 -5.47 7.78 10.76
C ALA A 16 -5.09 9.15 10.19
N ALA A 17 -4.04 9.80 10.72
CA ALA A 17 -3.57 11.10 10.24
C ALA A 17 -3.12 11.09 8.76
N TYR A 18 -2.47 10.01 8.31
CA TYR A 18 -2.03 9.85 6.91
C TYR A 18 -3.20 9.54 5.98
N LEU A 19 -4.12 8.67 6.42
CA LEU A 19 -5.36 8.38 5.70
C LEU A 19 -6.17 9.66 5.43
N ASP A 20 -6.32 10.50 6.45
CA ASP A 20 -7.10 11.74 6.38
C ASP A 20 -6.47 12.77 5.41
N LEU A 21 -5.15 12.93 5.43
CA LEU A 21 -4.44 13.86 4.54
C LEU A 21 -4.56 13.44 3.08
N LEU A 22 -4.30 12.17 2.78
CA LEU A 22 -4.33 11.66 1.40
C LEU A 22 -5.77 11.59 0.84
N ARG A 23 -6.77 11.32 1.68
CA ARG A 23 -8.20 11.43 1.30
C ARG A 23 -8.63 12.88 1.05
N LYS A 24 -8.09 13.86 1.80
CA LYS A 24 -8.35 15.29 1.59
C LYS A 24 -7.75 15.79 0.27
N ASP A 25 -6.65 15.21 -0.20
CA ASP A 25 -6.08 15.44 -1.54
C ASP A 25 -6.75 14.59 -2.66
N GLY A 26 -7.88 13.94 -2.35
CA GLY A 26 -8.72 13.24 -3.32
C GLY A 26 -8.21 11.88 -3.78
N HIS A 27 -7.31 11.23 -3.03
CA HIS A 27 -6.78 9.90 -3.38
C HIS A 27 -7.67 8.76 -2.85
N GLU A 28 -7.67 7.60 -3.54
CA GLU A 28 -8.33 6.38 -3.07
C GLU A 28 -7.41 5.63 -2.10
N VAL A 29 -7.59 5.85 -0.79
CA VAL A 29 -6.67 5.32 0.24
C VAL A 29 -7.24 4.12 0.99
N GLN A 30 -6.59 2.97 0.82
CA GLN A 30 -6.84 1.73 1.57
C GLN A 30 -5.78 1.52 2.66
N GLU A 31 -6.20 1.05 3.83
CA GLU A 31 -5.32 0.69 4.95
C GLU A 31 -5.15 -0.84 5.04
N ALA A 32 -4.00 -1.28 5.53
CA ALA A 32 -3.74 -2.65 5.95
C ALA A 32 -2.84 -2.69 7.19
N THR A 33 -3.37 -3.18 8.32
CA THR A 33 -2.59 -3.33 9.56
C THR A 33 -1.55 -4.44 9.40
N GLY A 34 -0.29 -4.05 9.29
CA GLY A 34 0.86 -4.94 9.14
C GLY A 34 1.02 -5.64 7.79
N VAL A 35 2.27 -6.01 7.51
CA VAL A 35 2.75 -6.43 6.19
C VAL A 35 2.01 -7.60 5.58
N TYR A 36 1.50 -8.54 6.39
CA TYR A 36 0.73 -9.68 5.88
C TYR A 36 -0.65 -9.27 5.36
N ARG A 37 -1.31 -8.28 5.97
CA ARG A 37 -2.54 -7.70 5.42
C ARG A 37 -2.25 -6.87 4.18
N GLY A 38 -1.10 -6.16 4.16
CA GLY A 38 -0.61 -5.46 2.98
C GLY A 38 -0.44 -6.40 1.78
N LEU A 39 0.23 -7.53 1.98
CA LEU A 39 0.47 -8.54 0.94
C LEU A 39 -0.86 -9.08 0.36
N VAL A 40 -1.79 -9.47 1.23
CA VAL A 40 -3.14 -9.91 0.80
C VAL A 40 -3.84 -8.80 0.02
N ALA A 41 -3.82 -7.56 0.50
CA ALA A 41 -4.44 -6.42 -0.19
C ALA A 41 -3.89 -6.18 -1.60
N VAL A 42 -2.57 -6.32 -1.81
CA VAL A 42 -1.93 -6.19 -3.13
C VAL A 42 -2.35 -7.33 -4.05
N VAL A 43 -2.29 -8.58 -3.59
CA VAL A 43 -2.67 -9.77 -4.39
C VAL A 43 -4.15 -9.70 -4.80
N ASP A 44 -5.04 -9.46 -3.84
CA ASP A 44 -6.49 -9.31 -4.09
C ASP A 44 -6.80 -8.15 -5.06
N SER A 45 -6.05 -7.06 -4.97
CA SER A 45 -6.25 -5.88 -5.81
C SER A 45 -5.77 -6.10 -7.25
N SER A 46 -4.60 -6.72 -7.42
CA SER A 46 -4.05 -7.06 -8.75
C SER A 46 -4.92 -8.11 -9.45
N ALA A 47 -5.34 -9.16 -8.74
CA ALA A 47 -6.24 -10.19 -9.26
C ALA A 47 -7.62 -9.64 -9.71
N LYS A 48 -8.03 -8.48 -9.19
CA LYS A 48 -9.27 -7.76 -9.58
C LYS A 48 -9.05 -6.68 -10.65
N GLY A 49 -7.84 -6.59 -11.22
CA GLY A 49 -7.47 -5.56 -12.20
C GLY A 49 -7.39 -4.14 -11.64
N LYS A 50 -7.28 -3.99 -10.31
CA LYS A 50 -7.30 -2.72 -9.58
C LYS A 50 -5.99 -2.50 -8.81
N ALA A 51 -4.88 -2.52 -9.54
CA ALA A 51 -3.54 -2.16 -9.06
C ALA A 51 -3.53 -0.93 -8.13
N PHE A 52 -2.59 -0.89 -7.19
CA PHE A 52 -2.23 0.35 -6.48
C PHE A 52 -1.14 1.09 -7.27
N ASP A 53 -1.21 2.42 -7.29
CA ASP A 53 -0.18 3.26 -7.92
C ASP A 53 1.03 3.44 -7.00
N VAL A 54 0.78 3.47 -5.69
CA VAL A 54 1.76 3.74 -4.62
C VAL A 54 1.47 2.84 -3.43
N ILE A 55 2.52 2.28 -2.81
CA ILE A 55 2.42 1.59 -1.51
C ILE A 55 3.28 2.36 -0.50
N LEU A 56 2.64 2.88 0.55
CA LEU A 56 3.31 3.44 1.71
C LEU A 56 3.46 2.34 2.76
N LEU A 57 4.71 1.96 3.06
CA LEU A 57 5.06 0.96 4.06
C LEU A 57 5.76 1.65 5.25
N ASP A 58 5.19 1.51 6.44
CA ASP A 58 5.85 1.85 7.71
C ASP A 58 6.91 0.79 8.04
N VAL A 59 8.12 1.23 8.37
CA VAL A 59 9.27 0.33 8.60
C VAL A 59 10.10 0.86 9.78
N ASP A 60 9.87 0.31 10.97
CA ASP A 60 10.74 0.55 12.13
C ASP A 60 12.15 -0.06 11.90
N GLU A 61 12.23 -1.24 11.28
CA GLU A 61 13.48 -1.93 10.89
C GLU A 61 13.25 -2.73 9.60
N VAL A 62 14.22 -2.71 8.66
CA VAL A 62 14.14 -3.47 7.40
C VAL A 62 14.47 -4.94 7.64
N SER A 63 13.46 -5.78 7.89
CA SER A 63 13.65 -7.22 8.04
C SER A 63 13.40 -7.99 6.74
N ALA A 64 13.70 -9.29 6.74
CA ALA A 64 13.44 -10.18 5.61
C ALA A 64 11.95 -10.25 5.21
N ARG A 65 11.02 -10.02 6.15
CA ARG A 65 9.57 -9.97 5.87
C ARG A 65 9.20 -8.80 4.95
N GLU A 66 9.82 -7.65 5.18
CA GLU A 66 9.46 -6.39 4.51
C GLU A 66 10.09 -6.34 3.12
N LEU A 67 11.32 -6.85 3.00
CA LEU A 67 11.98 -7.09 1.71
C LEU A 67 11.19 -8.07 0.83
N GLU A 68 10.66 -9.17 1.41
CA GLU A 68 9.84 -10.14 0.69
C GLU A 68 8.50 -9.54 0.25
N PHE A 69 7.88 -8.70 1.09
CA PHE A 69 6.68 -7.95 0.69
C PHE A 69 6.96 -6.98 -0.48
N VAL A 70 8.03 -6.19 -0.43
CA VAL A 70 8.41 -5.29 -1.54
C VAL A 70 8.72 -6.07 -2.81
N ARG A 71 9.34 -7.26 -2.71
CA ARG A 71 9.58 -8.16 -3.83
C ARG A 71 8.27 -8.63 -4.46
N VAL A 72 7.40 -9.27 -3.69
CA VAL A 72 6.13 -9.82 -4.21
C VAL A 72 5.19 -8.69 -4.67
N ALA A 73 5.17 -7.53 -4.02
CA ALA A 73 4.37 -6.39 -4.45
C ALA A 73 4.79 -5.88 -5.84
N ARG A 74 6.09 -5.90 -6.17
CA ARG A 74 6.60 -5.55 -7.50
C ARG A 74 6.37 -6.65 -8.54
N GLU A 75 6.47 -7.91 -8.16
CA GLU A 75 6.15 -9.05 -9.05
C GLU A 75 4.66 -9.09 -9.41
N VAL A 76 3.78 -8.82 -8.45
CA VAL A 76 2.32 -8.88 -8.60
C VAL A 76 1.72 -7.56 -9.12
N ASN A 77 2.40 -6.43 -8.92
CA ASN A 77 1.95 -5.12 -9.40
C ASN A 77 3.15 -4.28 -9.93
N PRO A 78 3.66 -4.56 -11.14
CA PRO A 78 4.90 -3.98 -11.67
C PRO A 78 4.83 -2.49 -12.02
N GLY A 79 3.65 -1.86 -11.93
CA GLY A 79 3.49 -0.41 -12.08
C GLY A 79 3.64 0.40 -10.78
N THR A 80 3.70 -0.28 -9.62
CA THR A 80 3.73 0.36 -8.30
C THR A 80 5.02 1.17 -8.08
N LYS A 81 4.89 2.32 -7.41
CA LYS A 81 6.01 3.07 -6.83
C LYS A 81 6.19 2.75 -5.35
#